data_AF-A0AA38FM33-F1
#
_entry.id   AF-A0AA38FM33-F1
#
_cell.length_a   1.000
_cell.length_b   1.000
_cell.length_c   1.000
_cell.angle_alpha   90.00
_cell.angle_beta   90.00
_cell.angle_gamma   90.00
#
_symmetry.space_group_name_H-M   'P 1'
#
loop_
_entity.id
_entity.type
_entity.pdbx_description
1 polymer ?
#
loop_
_entity_poly.entity_id
_entity_poly.type
_entity_poly.pdbx_seq_one_letter_code
_entity_poly.pdbx_strand_id
1 'polypeptide(L)'
;MIREIKDMFNALPAQTSSADDLHEHLSMVDNVERLGIDRHFQNEIKSALDYVYRYWDDERGIGSGRDSPCTDLNTTALGLRILRLHRYGVSSDALHHFNGKDEWILNAYGEPKVKEIKTILNLFRASIIPFPRERVMDEAKAFAITYLKEALHNIGKSFSNFRM
;
A
#
# COMPACT_ATOMS: atom_id res chain seq x y z
N MET A 1 -3.77 11.83 -23.06
CA MET A 1 -3.75 11.75 -21.58
C MET A 1 -5.00 11.09 -20.96
N ILE A 2 -6.19 11.72 -20.83
CA ILE A 2 -7.34 11.07 -20.14
C ILE A 2 -7.78 9.76 -20.81
N ARG A 3 -7.90 9.73 -22.15
CA ARG A 3 -8.25 8.51 -22.89
C ARG A 3 -7.25 7.39 -22.67
N GLU A 4 -5.95 7.69 -22.73
CA GLU A 4 -4.88 6.71 -22.51
C GLU A 4 -4.98 6.08 -21.10
N ILE A 5 -5.23 6.88 -20.07
CA ILE A 5 -5.37 6.34 -18.70
C ILE A 5 -6.63 5.46 -18.59
N LYS A 6 -7.73 5.82 -19.27
CA LYS A 6 -8.91 4.93 -19.34
C LYS A 6 -8.60 3.62 -20.02
N ASP A 7 -7.85 3.67 -21.12
CA ASP A 7 -7.42 2.47 -21.84
C ASP A 7 -6.54 1.60 -20.93
N MET A 8 -5.66 2.20 -20.11
CA MET A 8 -4.88 1.48 -19.10
C MET A 8 -5.76 0.81 -18.03
N PHE A 9 -6.79 1.50 -17.51
CA PHE A 9 -7.75 0.90 -16.57
C PHE A 9 -8.43 -0.33 -17.16
N ASN A 10 -8.92 -0.22 -18.40
CA ASN A 10 -9.65 -1.29 -19.06
C ASN A 10 -8.76 -2.47 -19.45
N ALA A 11 -7.48 -2.20 -19.73
CA ALA A 11 -6.54 -3.23 -20.12
C ALA A 11 -5.90 -3.96 -18.93
N LEU A 12 -5.99 -3.39 -17.73
CA LEU A 12 -5.36 -3.93 -16.53
C LEU A 12 -5.74 -5.40 -16.30
N PRO A 13 -7.02 -5.83 -16.29
CA PRO A 13 -7.39 -7.23 -16.08
C PRO A 13 -6.79 -8.23 -17.08
N ALA A 14 -6.41 -7.77 -18.29
CA ALA A 14 -5.83 -8.60 -19.34
C ALA A 14 -4.28 -8.57 -19.36
N GLN A 15 -3.66 -7.56 -18.72
CA GLN A 15 -2.21 -7.35 -18.74
C GLN A 15 -1.53 -7.71 -17.41
N THR A 16 -2.29 -7.74 -16.31
CA THR A 16 -1.76 -8.08 -14.98
C THR A 16 -1.55 -9.58 -14.83
N SER A 17 -0.40 -9.99 -14.32
CA SER A 17 -0.23 -11.35 -13.78
C SER A 17 -1.15 -11.54 -12.57
N SER A 18 -1.70 -12.73 -12.38
CA SER A 18 -2.44 -13.04 -11.14
C SER A 18 -1.58 -13.00 -9.87
N ALA A 19 -0.26 -12.85 -10.04
CA ALA A 19 0.69 -12.63 -8.97
C ALA A 19 0.69 -11.18 -8.42
N ASP A 20 0.33 -10.17 -9.21
CA ASP A 20 0.48 -8.74 -8.85
C ASP A 20 -0.77 -7.87 -9.16
N ASP A 21 -1.86 -8.48 -9.65
CA ASP A 21 -3.05 -7.77 -10.10
C ASP A 21 -3.70 -6.89 -9.03
N LEU A 22 -3.77 -7.33 -7.78
CA LEU A 22 -4.33 -6.53 -6.68
C LEU A 22 -3.49 -5.26 -6.43
N HIS A 23 -2.17 -5.40 -6.43
CA HIS A 23 -1.23 -4.29 -6.26
C HIS A 23 -1.32 -3.29 -7.41
N GLU A 24 -1.48 -3.78 -8.64
CA GLU A 24 -1.58 -2.94 -9.84
C GLU A 24 -2.89 -2.13 -9.87
N HIS A 25 -4.02 -2.74 -9.51
CA HIS A 25 -5.30 -2.01 -9.36
C HIS A 25 -5.17 -0.91 -8.30
N LEU A 26 -4.65 -1.24 -7.11
CA LEU A 26 -4.48 -0.27 -6.03
C LEU A 26 -3.51 0.85 -6.38
N SER A 27 -2.39 0.53 -7.04
CA SER A 27 -1.38 1.52 -7.46
C SER A 27 -1.92 2.47 -8.52
N MET A 28 -2.73 1.97 -9.46
CA MET A 28 -3.35 2.81 -10.48
C MET A 28 -4.34 3.81 -9.86
N VAL A 29 -5.16 3.35 -8.90
CA VAL A 29 -6.05 4.23 -8.13
C VAL A 29 -5.24 5.27 -7.34
N ASP A 30 -4.22 4.86 -6.58
CA ASP A 30 -3.36 5.80 -5.82
C ASP A 30 -2.75 6.88 -6.73
N ASN A 31 -2.28 6.49 -7.91
CA ASN A 31 -1.63 7.40 -8.83
C ASN A 31 -2.59 8.45 -9.38
N VAL A 32 -3.80 8.07 -9.82
CA VAL A 32 -4.76 9.04 -10.37
C VAL A 32 -5.30 9.99 -9.30
N GLU A 33 -5.50 9.51 -8.07
CA GLU A 33 -5.90 10.35 -6.94
C GLU A 33 -4.80 11.34 -6.55
N ARG A 34 -3.55 10.90 -6.46
CA ARG A 34 -2.42 11.77 -6.12
C ARG A 34 -2.10 12.80 -7.19
N LEU A 35 -2.49 12.53 -8.44
CA LEU A 35 -2.43 13.49 -9.54
C LEU A 35 -3.64 14.44 -9.57
N GLY A 36 -4.68 14.22 -8.76
CA GLY A 36 -5.89 15.06 -8.71
C GLY A 36 -6.76 14.98 -9.97
N ILE A 37 -6.73 13.83 -10.66
CA ILE A 37 -7.45 13.58 -11.91
C ILE A 37 -8.49 12.45 -11.79
N ASP A 38 -8.65 11.88 -10.60
CA ASP A 38 -9.58 10.81 -10.23
C ASP A 38 -11.05 11.07 -10.64
N ARG A 39 -11.48 12.35 -10.64
CA ARG A 39 -12.84 12.74 -11.08
C ARG A 39 -13.23 12.26 -12.49
N HIS A 40 -12.24 11.96 -13.35
CA HIS A 40 -12.47 11.47 -14.71
C HIS A 40 -12.63 9.95 -14.80
N PHE A 41 -12.37 9.23 -13.71
CA PHE A 41 -12.22 7.77 -13.65
C PHE A 41 -13.08 7.12 -12.57
N GLN A 42 -14.15 7.77 -12.09
CA GLN A 42 -14.92 7.29 -10.93
C GLN A 42 -15.46 5.86 -11.11
N ASN A 43 -15.90 5.50 -12.32
CA ASN A 43 -16.42 4.16 -12.60
C ASN A 43 -15.29 3.13 -12.64
N GLU A 44 -14.18 3.49 -13.25
CA GLU A 44 -12.99 2.66 -13.38
C GLU A 44 -12.33 2.41 -12.01
N ILE A 45 -12.25 3.45 -11.16
CA ILE A 45 -11.81 3.34 -9.76
C ILE A 45 -12.74 2.42 -8.98
N LYS A 46 -14.06 2.63 -9.05
CA LYS A 46 -15.02 1.77 -8.34
C LYS A 46 -14.87 0.31 -8.77
N SER A 47 -14.76 0.03 -10.07
CA SER A 47 -14.57 -1.33 -10.57
C SER A 47 -13.26 -1.96 -10.07
N ALA A 48 -12.17 -1.18 -10.03
CA ALA A 48 -10.88 -1.63 -9.52
C ALA A 48 -10.94 -1.96 -8.02
N LEU A 49 -11.61 -1.11 -7.24
CA LEU A 49 -11.73 -1.32 -5.79
C LEU A 49 -12.71 -2.45 -5.45
N ASP A 50 -13.82 -2.58 -6.18
CA ASP A 50 -14.72 -3.74 -6.07
C ASP A 50 -13.97 -5.04 -6.35
N TYR A 51 -13.08 -5.04 -7.36
CA TYR A 51 -12.24 -6.19 -7.67
C TYR A 51 -11.34 -6.56 -6.49
N VAL A 52 -10.58 -5.59 -5.96
CA VAL A 52 -9.66 -5.80 -4.83
C VAL A 52 -10.39 -6.23 -3.57
N TYR A 53 -11.54 -5.61 -3.27
CA TYR A 53 -12.31 -5.88 -2.06
C TYR A 53 -12.80 -7.33 -1.98
N ARG A 54 -13.06 -7.99 -3.11
CA ARG A 54 -13.43 -9.43 -3.14
C ARG A 54 -12.35 -10.35 -2.58
N TYR A 55 -11.10 -9.90 -2.53
CA TYR A 55 -9.96 -10.66 -2.02
C TYR A 55 -9.47 -10.13 -0.67
N TRP A 56 -10.12 -9.09 -0.11
CA TRP A 56 -9.73 -8.51 1.16
C TRP A 56 -9.99 -9.49 2.32
N ASP A 57 -8.99 -9.64 3.19
CA ASP A 57 -9.06 -10.46 4.40
C ASP A 57 -8.75 -9.56 5.60
N ASP A 58 -9.71 -9.43 6.51
CA ASP A 58 -9.61 -8.55 7.68
C ASP A 58 -8.63 -9.05 8.76
N GLU A 59 -8.22 -10.32 8.73
CA GLU A 59 -7.31 -10.91 9.72
C GLU A 59 -5.86 -10.92 9.21
N ARG A 60 -5.67 -11.16 7.92
CA ARG A 60 -4.34 -11.41 7.33
C ARG A 60 -3.88 -10.33 6.36
N GLY A 61 -4.81 -9.51 5.86
CA GLY A 61 -4.55 -8.62 4.74
C GLY A 61 -4.47 -9.39 3.42
N ILE A 62 -3.84 -8.77 2.42
CA ILE A 62 -3.81 -9.29 1.04
C ILE A 62 -2.37 -9.39 0.53
N GLY A 63 -2.15 -10.33 -0.40
CA GLY A 63 -0.93 -10.40 -1.19
C GLY A 63 -0.92 -9.39 -2.35
N SER A 64 0.16 -9.38 -3.11
CA SER A 64 0.28 -8.53 -4.31
C SER A 64 -0.75 -8.87 -5.39
N GLY A 65 -1.21 -10.12 -5.43
CA GLY A 65 -2.19 -10.59 -6.40
C GLY A 65 -3.12 -11.68 -5.86
N ARG A 66 -4.18 -11.99 -6.60
CA ARG A 66 -5.24 -12.93 -6.20
C ARG A 66 -4.75 -14.36 -5.93
N ASP A 67 -3.66 -14.76 -6.58
CA ASP A 67 -3.06 -16.10 -6.43
C ASP A 67 -1.78 -16.05 -5.58
N SER A 68 -1.53 -14.92 -4.90
CA SER A 68 -0.35 -14.78 -4.04
C SER A 68 -0.39 -15.78 -2.88
N PRO A 69 0.68 -16.58 -2.64
CA PRO A 69 0.70 -17.56 -1.57
C PRO A 69 0.83 -16.94 -0.17
N CYS A 70 1.32 -15.71 -0.10
CA CYS A 70 1.58 -14.97 1.13
C CYS A 70 1.02 -13.55 1.03
N THR A 71 0.71 -12.95 2.18
CA THR A 71 0.28 -11.55 2.26
C THR A 71 1.48 -10.60 2.16
N ASP A 72 1.22 -9.39 1.68
CA ASP A 72 2.23 -8.37 1.42
C ASP A 72 1.86 -7.08 2.18
N LEU A 73 2.78 -6.60 3.03
CA LEU A 73 2.54 -5.42 3.86
C LEU A 73 2.27 -4.16 3.01
N ASN A 74 2.98 -4.01 1.91
CA ASN A 74 2.85 -2.83 1.05
C ASN A 74 1.46 -2.78 0.41
N THR A 75 1.01 -3.90 -0.13
CA THR A 75 -0.31 -4.03 -0.77
C THR A 75 -1.43 -3.99 0.25
N THR A 76 -1.25 -4.62 1.42
CA THR A 76 -2.22 -4.54 2.52
C THR A 76 -2.38 -3.11 3.04
N ALA A 77 -1.28 -2.41 3.32
CA ALA A 77 -1.34 -1.02 3.80
C ALA A 77 -1.95 -0.09 2.74
N LEU A 78 -1.60 -0.27 1.47
CA LEU A 78 -2.18 0.48 0.37
C LEU A 78 -3.69 0.22 0.24
N GLY A 79 -4.09 -1.05 0.31
CA GLY A 79 -5.47 -1.51 0.27
C GLY A 79 -6.28 -0.95 1.42
N LEU A 80 -5.82 -1.11 2.67
CA LEU A 80 -6.47 -0.58 3.87
C LEU A 80 -6.78 0.90 3.70
N ARG A 81 -5.80 1.69 3.24
CA ARG A 81 -5.98 3.13 3.07
C ARG A 81 -7.02 3.45 2.00
N ILE A 82 -6.85 2.91 0.80
CA ILE A 82 -7.68 3.29 -0.35
C ILE A 82 -9.11 2.78 -0.16
N LEU A 83 -9.29 1.51 0.22
CA LEU A 83 -10.61 0.94 0.48
C LEU A 83 -11.35 1.74 1.56
N ARG A 84 -10.68 2.11 2.65
CA ARG A 84 -11.27 2.92 3.72
C ARG A 84 -11.66 4.33 3.26
N LEU A 85 -10.82 5.00 2.48
CA LEU A 85 -11.13 6.33 1.92
C LEU A 85 -12.32 6.28 0.96
N HIS A 86 -12.50 5.16 0.25
CA HIS A 86 -13.66 4.88 -0.61
C HIS A 86 -14.85 4.22 0.10
N ARG A 87 -14.86 4.22 1.44
CA ARG A 87 -15.98 3.77 2.28
C ARG A 87 -16.27 2.26 2.25
N TYR A 88 -15.31 1.44 1.83
CA TYR A 88 -15.39 0.00 2.01
C TYR A 88 -15.18 -0.36 3.49
N GLY A 89 -15.90 -1.37 3.97
CA GLY A 89 -15.75 -1.89 5.31
C GLY A 89 -14.49 -2.75 5.40
N VAL A 90 -13.40 -2.19 5.93
CA VAL A 90 -12.11 -2.85 6.12
C VAL A 90 -11.58 -2.63 7.54
N SER A 91 -11.14 -3.70 8.19
CA SER A 91 -10.51 -3.66 9.51
C SER A 91 -9.03 -3.32 9.42
N SER A 92 -8.53 -2.52 10.36
CA SER A 92 -7.10 -2.33 10.55
C SER A 92 -6.40 -3.59 11.08
N ASP A 93 -7.16 -4.56 11.58
CA ASP A 93 -6.63 -5.82 12.11
C ASP A 93 -5.88 -6.63 11.04
N ALA A 94 -6.14 -6.37 9.76
CA ALA A 94 -5.36 -6.91 8.65
C ALA A 94 -3.85 -6.59 8.76
N LEU A 95 -3.48 -5.54 9.51
CA LEU A 95 -2.10 -5.20 9.79
C LEU A 95 -1.48 -6.00 10.94
N HIS A 96 -2.28 -6.63 11.82
CA HIS A 96 -1.75 -7.40 12.95
C HIS A 96 -0.88 -8.57 12.50
N HIS A 97 -1.17 -9.17 11.33
CA HIS A 97 -0.34 -10.22 10.76
C HIS A 97 1.13 -9.81 10.57
N PHE A 98 1.36 -8.52 10.32
CA PHE A 98 2.70 -7.96 10.12
C PHE A 98 3.32 -7.39 11.39
N ASN A 99 2.57 -7.31 12.48
CA ASN A 99 3.04 -6.80 13.76
C ASN A 99 3.50 -7.99 14.63
N GLY A 100 4.77 -8.38 14.46
CA GLY A 100 5.38 -9.47 15.22
C GLY A 100 5.52 -9.16 16.72
N LYS A 101 6.00 -10.14 17.51
CA LYS A 101 6.15 -9.97 18.97
C LYS A 101 7.14 -8.87 19.37
N ASP A 102 8.13 -8.57 18.51
CA ASP A 102 9.19 -7.60 18.80
C ASP A 102 9.39 -6.56 17.67
N GLU A 103 9.10 -6.90 16.40
CA GLU A 103 9.25 -6.00 15.24
C GLU A 103 8.20 -6.26 14.15
N TRP A 104 7.96 -5.25 13.30
CA TRP A 104 7.11 -5.40 12.11
C TRP A 104 7.82 -6.25 11.06
N ILE A 105 7.12 -7.26 10.54
CA ILE A 105 7.63 -8.16 9.51
C ILE A 105 7.64 -7.42 8.18
N LEU A 106 8.82 -6.96 7.78
CA LEU A 106 9.08 -6.48 6.44
C LEU A 106 9.46 -7.68 5.59
N ASN A 107 8.65 -8.04 4.59
CA ASN A 107 9.02 -9.03 3.58
C ASN A 107 10.24 -8.49 2.79
N ALA A 108 11.45 -8.64 3.33
CA ALA A 108 12.61 -7.88 2.88
C ALA A 108 13.93 -8.68 2.92
N TYR A 109 13.88 -10.01 2.81
CA TYR A 109 15.11 -10.75 2.51
C TYR A 109 15.48 -10.54 1.04
N GLY A 110 16.44 -9.65 0.79
CA GLY A 110 17.06 -9.43 -0.54
C GLY A 110 16.41 -8.37 -1.43
N GLU A 111 15.41 -7.63 -0.94
CA GLU A 111 14.74 -6.57 -1.71
C GLU A 111 15.52 -5.24 -1.67
N PRO A 112 15.43 -4.40 -2.71
CA PRO A 112 16.06 -3.09 -2.70
C PRO A 112 15.50 -2.22 -1.58
N LYS A 113 16.37 -1.49 -0.86
CA LYS A 113 16.00 -0.54 0.20
C LYS A 113 14.91 0.47 -0.20
N VAL A 114 14.82 0.80 -1.49
CA VAL A 114 13.76 1.67 -2.03
C VAL A 114 12.37 1.04 -1.91
N LYS A 115 12.24 -0.28 -2.14
CA LYS A 115 10.98 -1.01 -2.00
C LYS A 115 10.55 -1.02 -0.54
N GLU A 116 11.48 -1.26 0.37
CA GLU A 116 11.24 -1.21 1.82
C GLU A 116 10.73 0.17 2.27
N ILE A 117 11.41 1.26 1.86
CA ILE A 117 10.96 2.63 2.16
C ILE A 117 9.54 2.89 1.61
N LYS A 118 9.24 2.41 0.39
CA LYS A 118 7.89 2.54 -0.20
C LYS A 118 6.83 1.81 0.64
N THR A 119 7.13 0.59 1.09
CA THR A 119 6.27 -0.20 1.99
C THR A 119 5.98 0.57 3.28
N ILE A 120 7.02 1.08 3.95
CA ILE A 120 6.87 1.83 5.19
C ILE A 120 6.11 3.14 4.98
N LEU A 121 6.33 3.82 3.84
CA LEU A 121 5.59 5.04 3.51
C LEU A 121 4.09 4.75 3.33
N ASN A 122 3.72 3.64 2.70
CA ASN A 122 2.33 3.23 2.58
C ASN A 122 1.73 2.85 3.93
N LEU A 123 2.47 2.15 4.79
CA LEU A 123 2.06 1.87 6.17
C LEU A 123 1.81 3.16 6.97
N PHE A 124 2.72 4.13 6.89
CA PHE A 124 2.53 5.45 7.51
C PHE A 124 1.28 6.16 7.00
N ARG A 125 1.05 6.16 5.68
CA ARG A 125 -0.13 6.81 5.09
C ARG A 125 -1.44 6.14 5.50
N ALA A 126 -1.44 4.83 5.70
CA ALA A 126 -2.61 4.12 6.21
C ALA A 126 -2.85 4.48 7.69
N SER A 127 -1.80 4.50 8.50
CA SER A 127 -1.90 4.72 9.95
C SER A 127 -2.33 6.13 10.38
N ILE A 128 -2.35 7.11 9.48
CA ILE A 128 -2.85 8.47 9.74
C ILE A 128 -4.35 8.65 9.53
N ILE A 129 -5.09 7.60 9.13
CA ILE A 129 -6.57 7.61 9.04
C ILE A 129 -7.23 6.55 9.96
N PRO A 130 -6.91 6.54 11.26
CA PRO A 130 -7.46 5.55 12.19
C PRO A 130 -8.92 5.85 12.53
N PHE A 131 -9.64 4.79 12.87
CA PHE A 131 -10.88 4.89 13.65
C PHE A 131 -10.58 4.78 15.15
N PRO A 132 -11.51 5.22 16.02
CA PRO A 132 -11.33 5.09 17.46
C PRO A 132 -11.06 3.63 17.86
N ARG A 133 -10.09 3.42 18.76
CA ARG A 133 -9.71 2.12 19.35
C ARG A 133 -8.94 1.16 18.42
N GLU A 134 -8.45 1.62 17.27
CA GLU A 134 -7.56 0.84 16.41
C GLU A 134 -6.10 0.92 16.87
N ARG A 135 -5.75 0.20 17.93
CA ARG A 135 -4.39 0.24 18.53
C ARG A 135 -3.28 -0.10 17.54
N VAL A 136 -3.53 -1.04 16.61
CA VAL A 136 -2.56 -1.41 15.56
C VAL A 136 -2.16 -0.23 14.68
N MET A 137 -3.03 0.76 14.52
CA MET A 137 -2.74 1.96 13.73
C MET A 137 -1.77 2.89 14.47
N ASP A 138 -1.90 3.03 15.78
CA ASP A 138 -0.94 3.81 16.59
C ASP A 138 0.45 3.15 16.58
N GLU A 139 0.50 1.83 16.70
CA GLU A 139 1.73 1.04 16.63
C GLU A 139 2.39 1.14 15.25
N ALA A 140 1.61 0.99 14.17
CA ALA A 140 2.06 1.15 12.80
C ALA A 140 2.64 2.55 12.54
N LYS A 141 1.98 3.59 13.07
CA LYS A 141 2.42 4.98 12.95
C LYS A 141 3.74 5.22 13.66
N ALA A 142 3.87 4.76 14.91
CA ALA A 142 5.09 4.92 15.70
C ALA A 142 6.29 4.23 15.03
N PHE A 143 6.10 2.99 14.58
CA PHE A 143 7.09 2.23 13.83
C PHE A 143 7.50 2.96 12.54
N ALA A 144 6.53 3.31 11.70
CA ALA A 144 6.82 3.90 10.40
C ALA A 144 7.51 5.27 10.50
N ILE A 145 7.13 6.10 11.49
CA ILE A 145 7.81 7.38 11.74
C ILE A 145 9.28 7.17 12.11
N THR A 146 9.55 6.20 12.99
CA THR A 146 10.92 5.90 13.46
C THR A 146 11.78 5.47 12.28
N TYR A 147 11.30 4.48 11.52
CA TYR A 147 11.99 3.96 10.35
C TYR A 147 12.24 5.04 9.28
N LEU A 148 11.22 5.82 8.91
CA LEU A 148 11.35 6.84 7.85
C LEU A 148 12.32 7.95 8.23
N LYS A 149 12.38 8.34 9.52
CA LYS A 149 13.36 9.32 10.01
C LYS A 149 14.79 8.78 9.92
N GLU A 150 15.01 7.52 10.29
CA GLU A 150 16.31 6.86 10.16
C GLU A 150 16.73 6.73 8.69
N ALA A 151 15.80 6.36 7.81
CA ALA A 151 16.06 6.31 6.37
C ALA A 151 16.51 7.68 5.83
N LEU A 152 15.82 8.76 6.21
CA LEU A 152 16.20 10.13 5.83
C LEU A 152 17.58 10.54 6.36
N HIS A 153 17.90 10.22 7.61
CA HIS A 153 19.22 10.51 8.19
C HIS A 153 20.35 9.78 7.45
N ASN A 154 20.14 8.51 7.12
CA ASN A 154 21.11 7.69 6.40
C ASN A 154 21.34 8.19 4.96
N ILE A 155 20.27 8.62 4.29
CA ILE A 155 20.36 9.26 2.97
C ILE A 155 21.22 10.55 3.07
N GLY A 156 20.97 11.38 4.09
CA GLY A 156 21.75 12.61 4.33
C GLY A 156 23.25 12.34 4.51
N LYS A 157 23.63 11.32 5.30
CA LYS A 157 25.03 10.93 5.49
C LYS A 157 25.72 10.48 4.19
N SER A 158 25.00 9.74 3.33
CA SER A 158 25.54 9.29 2.04
C SER A 158 25.91 10.46 1.13
N PHE A 159 25.15 11.56 1.16
CA PHE A 159 25.45 12.78 0.40
C PHE A 159 26.61 13.58 0.98
N SER A 160 26.78 13.58 2.31
CA SER A 160 27.93 14.19 2.98
C SER A 160 29.25 13.50 2.61
N ASN A 161 29.24 12.17 2.47
CA ASN A 161 30.41 11.37 2.14
C ASN A 161 30.86 11.49 0.67
N PHE A 162 30.04 12.07 -0.20
CA PHE A 162 30.37 12.31 -1.62
C PHE A 162 30.97 13.72 -1.86
N ARG A 163 31.06 14.55 -0.82
CA ARG A 163 31.62 15.91 -0.87
C ARG A 163 33.06 16.01 -0.34
N MET A 164 33.75 14.88 -0.19
CA MET A 164 35.20 14.78 0.03
C MET A 164 35.85 14.18 -1.20
#